data_AF-A0A7V8Z966-F1
#
_entry.id   AF-A0A7V8Z966-F1
#
_cell.length_a   1.000
_cell.length_b   1.000
_cell.length_c   1.000
_cell.angle_alpha   90.00
_cell.angle_beta   90.00
_cell.angle_gamma   90.00
#
_symmetry.space_group_name_H-M   'P 1'
#
loop_
_entity.id
_entity.type
_entity.pdbx_description
1 polymer ?
#
loop_
_entity_poly.entity_id
_entity_poly.type
_entity_poly.pdbx_seq_one_letter_code
_entity_poly.pdbx_strand_id
1 'polypeptide(L)'
;MKSLKLSLLVFALLSFAVACTRTDMANQTPNANTTINAPQASSSSPSPQQAATDDLASARAYYAENCARCHRDNGEGGLYENEGKRLKVPSLAEGRAVAHADERYTRQITRGGDGMPAFGNKLTPEQISDLIRFVRREFQNKTNARLSNPSQSD
;
A
#
# COMPACT_ATOMS: atom_id res chain seq x y z
N MET A 1 18.86 -9.76 42.83
CA MET A 1 19.89 -10.82 42.69
C MET A 1 19.36 -11.80 41.64
N LYS A 2 19.95 -12.07 40.48
CA LYS A 2 21.27 -11.85 39.90
C LYS A 2 21.08 -11.60 38.40
N SER A 3 21.79 -10.60 37.89
CA SER A 3 22.05 -10.34 36.48
C SER A 3 23.14 -11.31 36.00
N LEU A 4 22.92 -11.95 34.85
CA LEU A 4 23.96 -12.72 34.17
C LEU A 4 24.38 -11.97 32.91
N LYS A 5 25.51 -11.26 33.02
CA LYS A 5 26.30 -10.72 31.91
C LYS A 5 27.41 -11.73 31.60
N LEU A 6 27.61 -12.07 30.32
CA LEU A 6 28.89 -12.63 29.83
C LEU A 6 28.97 -12.38 28.31
N SER A 7 29.68 -11.31 27.93
CA SER A 7 31.00 -11.31 27.23
C SER A 7 30.91 -11.77 25.77
N LEU A 8 31.01 -10.89 24.77
CA LEU A 8 32.20 -10.18 24.27
C LEU A 8 33.00 -11.04 23.27
N LEU A 9 32.88 -10.69 21.98
CA LEU A 9 33.78 -10.95 20.85
C LEU A 9 33.28 -10.01 19.71
N VAL A 10 33.74 -8.76 19.61
CA VAL A 10 34.90 -8.33 18.82
C VAL A 10 34.95 -9.03 17.46
N PHE A 11 34.42 -8.41 16.42
CA PHE A 11 35.08 -8.37 15.12
C PHE A 11 34.89 -6.98 14.51
N ALA A 12 36.01 -6.26 14.53
CA ALA A 12 36.15 -4.92 14.03
C ALA A 12 36.20 -4.90 12.49
N LEU A 13 35.70 -3.79 11.94
CA LEU A 13 36.28 -3.03 10.83
C LEU A 13 36.80 -3.83 9.63
N LEU A 14 36.04 -3.81 8.53
CA LEU A 14 36.65 -3.78 7.20
C LEU A 14 35.96 -2.71 6.35
N SER A 15 36.52 -1.51 6.41
CA SER A 15 36.30 -0.43 5.45
C SER A 15 36.88 -0.86 4.11
N PHE A 16 36.06 -0.99 3.07
CA PHE A 16 36.53 -1.08 1.69
C PHE A 16 36.03 0.14 0.93
N ALA A 17 36.86 1.19 0.95
CA ALA A 17 36.77 2.30 0.02
C ALA A 17 37.34 1.83 -1.33
N VAL A 18 36.46 1.55 -2.30
CA VAL A 18 36.85 1.38 -3.70
C VAL A 18 36.46 2.64 -4.44
N ALA A 19 37.42 3.55 -4.55
CA ALA A 19 37.43 4.62 -5.53
C ALA A 19 38.21 4.13 -6.75
N CYS A 20 37.54 3.97 -7.90
CA CYS A 20 38.17 3.87 -9.22
C CYS A 20 37.42 4.82 -10.16
N THR A 21 38.03 6.00 -10.33
CA THR A 21 38.16 6.82 -11.55
C THR A 21 37.07 6.81 -12.65
N ARG A 22 36.54 8.03 -12.90
CA ARG A 22 36.32 8.76 -14.19
C ARG A 22 36.76 8.02 -15.47
N THR A 23 36.20 8.18 -16.67
CA THR A 23 35.21 9.08 -17.32
C THR A 23 35.11 8.53 -18.74
N ASP A 24 33.94 8.51 -19.37
CA ASP A 24 33.85 8.73 -20.83
C ASP A 24 32.47 9.28 -21.21
N MET A 25 32.50 10.49 -21.77
CA MET A 25 31.40 11.12 -22.52
C MET A 25 31.55 10.69 -23.99
N ALA A 26 30.48 10.21 -24.63
CA ALA A 26 30.33 10.37 -26.08
C ALA A 26 28.86 10.38 -26.47
N ASN A 27 28.51 11.46 -27.16
CA ASN A 27 27.23 11.81 -27.73
C ASN A 27 27.10 11.22 -29.14
N GLN A 28 25.85 11.03 -29.57
CA GLN A 28 25.36 10.94 -30.96
C GLN A 28 25.42 9.62 -31.74
N THR A 29 24.23 9.33 -32.26
CA THR A 29 23.79 8.35 -33.25
C THR A 29 24.30 8.64 -34.66
N PRO A 30 24.36 7.60 -35.52
CA PRO A 30 23.65 7.68 -36.78
C PRO A 30 22.73 6.47 -37.05
N ASN A 31 21.54 6.81 -37.51
CA ASN A 31 20.54 5.94 -38.14
C ASN A 31 21.07 5.38 -39.47
N ALA A 32 21.06 4.05 -39.62
CA ALA A 32 20.96 3.38 -40.91
C ALA A 32 20.01 2.18 -40.78
N ASN A 33 18.87 2.33 -41.42
CA ASN A 33 17.72 1.43 -41.49
C ASN A 33 17.92 0.40 -42.62
N THR A 34 17.82 -0.91 -42.36
CA THR A 34 17.34 -1.95 -43.30
C THR A 34 17.07 -3.27 -42.53
N THR A 35 15.77 -3.53 -42.30
CA THR A 35 14.99 -4.79 -42.39
C THR A 35 15.63 -6.09 -41.85
N ILE A 36 15.07 -6.87 -40.91
CA ILE A 36 13.77 -7.60 -40.91
C ILE A 36 13.43 -8.11 -39.47
N ASN A 37 12.14 -8.04 -39.11
CA ASN A 37 11.43 -8.69 -37.99
C ASN A 37 11.69 -8.27 -36.53
N ALA A 38 10.81 -7.37 -36.05
CA ALA A 38 10.23 -7.43 -34.70
C ALA A 38 8.81 -8.08 -34.80
N PRO A 39 8.12 -8.46 -33.71
CA PRO A 39 7.77 -7.55 -32.62
C PRO A 39 8.17 -8.05 -31.22
N GLN A 40 9.02 -7.30 -30.51
CA GLN A 40 8.67 -6.34 -29.44
C GLN A 40 8.50 -7.05 -28.07
N ALA A 41 9.52 -7.02 -27.20
CA ALA A 41 9.76 -5.93 -26.25
C ALA A 41 8.55 -5.68 -25.33
N SER A 42 8.47 -6.41 -24.23
CA SER A 42 7.67 -6.03 -23.07
C SER A 42 8.41 -4.94 -22.30
N SER A 43 8.38 -3.74 -22.87
CA SER A 43 8.60 -2.52 -22.13
C SER A 43 7.40 -2.38 -21.19
N SER A 44 7.58 -2.67 -19.90
CA SER A 44 6.66 -2.22 -18.86
C SER A 44 6.75 -0.70 -18.79
N SER A 45 6.08 0.00 -19.70
CA SER A 45 5.80 1.42 -19.53
C SER A 45 5.08 1.57 -18.18
N PRO A 46 5.61 2.35 -17.23
CA PRO A 46 4.83 2.71 -16.07
C PRO A 46 3.58 3.41 -16.59
N SER A 47 2.42 2.85 -16.30
CA SER A 47 1.15 3.51 -16.52
C SER A 47 1.23 4.93 -15.93
N PRO A 48 0.61 5.97 -16.50
CA PRO A 48 0.69 7.35 -16.00
C PRO A 48 0.33 7.50 -14.51
N GLN A 49 -0.28 6.49 -13.89
CA GLN A 49 -0.57 6.42 -12.45
C GLN A 49 0.60 6.05 -11.54
N GLN A 50 1.75 5.61 -12.08
CA GLN A 50 2.93 5.22 -11.29
C GLN A 50 4.02 6.29 -11.24
N ALA A 51 3.78 7.45 -11.87
CA ALA A 51 4.69 8.60 -11.88
C ALA A 51 4.10 9.84 -11.18
N ALA A 52 2.94 9.73 -10.54
CA ALA A 52 2.59 10.62 -9.43
C ALA A 52 3.23 10.01 -8.18
N THR A 53 3.90 10.82 -7.37
CA THR A 53 4.19 10.46 -5.98
C THR A 53 2.91 9.86 -5.39
N ASP A 54 2.94 8.60 -4.93
CA ASP A 54 1.76 7.95 -4.35
C ASP A 54 1.34 8.70 -3.09
N ASP A 55 0.42 9.64 -3.28
CA ASP A 55 -0.05 10.60 -2.30
C ASP A 55 -0.71 9.92 -1.10
N LEU A 56 -1.05 8.64 -1.22
CA LEU A 56 -1.63 7.81 -0.17
C LEU A 56 -0.70 6.69 0.30
N ALA A 57 0.60 6.73 0.00
CA ALA A 57 1.54 5.69 0.45
C ALA A 57 1.48 5.48 1.97
N SER A 58 1.44 6.58 2.74
CA SER A 58 1.30 6.54 4.20
C SER A 58 -0.02 5.94 4.66
N ALA A 59 -1.13 6.27 3.99
CA ALA A 59 -2.45 5.71 4.31
C ALA A 59 -2.52 4.21 3.98
N ARG A 60 -1.94 3.77 2.85
CA ARG A 60 -1.83 2.37 2.47
C ARG A 60 -1.03 1.58 3.50
N ALA A 61 0.13 2.08 3.91
CA ALA A 61 0.95 1.44 4.94
C ALA A 61 0.22 1.34 6.28
N TYR A 62 -0.44 2.42 6.70
CA TYR A 62 -1.22 2.42 7.95
C TYR A 62 -2.39 1.45 7.90
N TYR A 63 -3.10 1.37 6.76
CA TYR A 63 -4.19 0.43 6.55
C TYR A 63 -3.70 -1.02 6.72
N ALA A 64 -2.59 -1.37 6.06
CA ALA A 64 -2.01 -2.71 6.12
C ALA A 64 -1.65 -3.12 7.56
N GLU A 65 -1.04 -2.20 8.34
CA GLU A 65 -0.60 -2.49 9.70
C GLU A 65 -1.77 -2.52 10.72
N ASN A 66 -2.77 -1.65 10.54
CA ASN A 66 -3.76 -1.37 11.59
C ASN A 66 -5.18 -1.84 11.23
N CYS A 67 -5.59 -1.71 9.97
CA CYS A 67 -6.97 -1.92 9.55
C CYS A 67 -7.19 -3.33 8.95
N ALA A 68 -6.22 -3.83 8.20
CA ALA A 68 -6.33 -5.08 7.44
C ALA A 68 -6.50 -6.33 8.32
N ARG A 69 -6.06 -6.29 9.58
CA ARG A 69 -6.28 -7.39 10.53
C ARG A 69 -7.77 -7.80 10.66
N CYS A 70 -8.66 -6.83 10.54
CA CYS A 70 -10.11 -7.01 10.62
C CYS A 70 -10.76 -6.85 9.24
N HIS A 71 -10.35 -5.85 8.46
CA HIS A 71 -10.96 -5.52 7.18
C HIS A 71 -10.39 -6.29 5.98
N ARG A 72 -9.34 -7.10 6.19
CA ARG A 72 -8.55 -7.82 5.17
C ARG A 72 -7.80 -6.88 4.24
N ASP A 73 -6.76 -7.39 3.58
CA ASP A 73 -5.92 -6.58 2.68
C ASP A 73 -6.70 -6.06 1.47
N ASN A 74 -7.70 -6.82 1.03
CA ASN A 74 -8.60 -6.50 -0.08
C ASN A 74 -9.88 -5.78 0.36
N GLY A 75 -10.03 -5.45 1.65
CA GLY A 75 -11.21 -4.76 2.16
C GLY A 75 -12.47 -5.63 2.27
N GLU A 76 -12.42 -6.95 2.11
CA GLU A 76 -13.61 -7.82 2.16
C GLU A 76 -14.25 -7.93 3.57
N GLY A 77 -13.50 -7.59 4.62
CA GLY A 77 -13.96 -7.77 5.99
C GLY A 77 -14.22 -9.24 6.33
N GLY A 78 -15.36 -9.53 6.96
CA GLY A 78 -15.77 -10.88 7.32
C GLY A 78 -15.90 -11.12 8.81
N LEU A 79 -15.78 -12.37 9.23
CA LEU A 79 -15.79 -12.71 10.66
C LEU A 79 -14.40 -12.48 11.24
N TYR A 80 -14.36 -11.78 12.36
CA TYR A 80 -13.17 -11.54 13.16
C TYR A 80 -13.42 -11.96 14.60
N GLU A 81 -12.50 -12.73 15.18
CA GLU A 81 -12.57 -13.16 16.56
C GLU A 81 -11.57 -12.39 17.42
N ASN A 82 -12.07 -11.82 18.52
CA ASN A 82 -11.25 -11.16 19.52
C ASN A 82 -11.67 -11.68 20.89
N GLU A 83 -10.76 -12.38 21.58
CA GLU A 83 -10.97 -12.86 22.95
C GLU A 83 -12.30 -13.62 23.13
N GLY A 84 -12.61 -14.52 22.19
CA GLY A 84 -13.84 -15.33 22.21
C GLY A 84 -15.11 -14.59 21.76
N LYS A 85 -15.03 -13.29 21.44
CA LYS A 85 -16.13 -12.53 20.83
C LYS A 85 -15.97 -12.51 19.31
N ARG A 86 -17.05 -12.90 18.62
CA ARG A 86 -17.16 -12.79 17.16
C ARG A 86 -17.72 -11.44 16.75
N LEU A 87 -17.01 -10.75 15.88
CA LEU A 87 -17.41 -9.51 15.22
C LEU A 87 -17.65 -9.78 13.74
N LYS A 88 -18.73 -9.23 13.18
CA LYS A 88 -18.98 -9.21 11.74
C LYS A 88 -18.49 -7.88 11.19
N VAL A 89 -17.28 -7.89 10.65
CA VAL A 89 -16.65 -6.73 10.02
C VAL A 89 -17.25 -6.53 8.63
N PRO A 90 -17.76 -5.34 8.30
CA PRO A 90 -18.33 -5.08 6.98
C PRO A 90 -17.24 -5.10 5.90
N SER A 91 -17.61 -5.57 4.72
CA SER A 91 -16.80 -5.32 3.52
C SER A 91 -16.77 -3.83 3.24
N LEU A 92 -15.60 -3.33 2.90
CA LEU A 92 -15.36 -1.99 2.38
C LEU A 92 -15.52 -1.94 0.86
N ALA A 93 -15.45 -3.08 0.17
CA ALA A 93 -15.58 -3.15 -1.29
C ALA A 93 -17.03 -3.27 -1.77
N GLU A 94 -17.94 -3.75 -0.90
CA GLU A 94 -19.34 -4.01 -1.27
C GLU A 94 -20.34 -3.71 -0.14
N GLY A 95 -21.62 -3.78 -0.49
CA GLY A 95 -22.73 -3.58 0.45
C GLY A 95 -22.85 -2.15 0.99
N ARG A 96 -23.36 -2.03 2.21
CA ARG A 96 -23.72 -0.76 2.83
C ARG A 96 -22.55 0.22 3.00
N ALA A 97 -21.33 -0.28 3.17
CA ALA A 97 -20.16 0.56 3.39
C ALA A 97 -19.91 1.50 2.20
N VAL A 98 -20.03 0.97 0.98
CA VAL A 98 -19.81 1.73 -0.26
C VAL A 98 -20.74 2.94 -0.36
N ALA A 99 -21.98 2.82 0.13
CA ALA A 99 -23.00 3.86 0.07
C ALA A 99 -22.92 4.88 1.24
N HIS A 100 -22.07 4.66 2.23
CA HIS A 100 -21.93 5.60 3.34
C HIS A 100 -21.19 6.86 2.89
N ALA A 101 -21.57 8.02 3.44
CA ALA A 101 -20.84 9.28 3.25
C ALA A 101 -19.52 9.28 4.04
N ASP A 102 -18.55 10.10 3.63
CA ASP A 102 -17.22 10.17 4.24
C ASP A 102 -17.29 10.59 5.72
N GLU A 103 -18.25 11.43 6.11
CA GLU A 103 -18.44 11.82 7.51
C GLU A 103 -18.73 10.62 8.40
N ARG A 104 -19.41 9.59 7.87
CA ARG A 104 -19.64 8.35 8.63
C ARG A 104 -18.34 7.59 8.82
N TYR A 105 -17.47 7.54 7.81
CA TYR A 105 -16.14 6.94 7.95
C TYR A 105 -15.29 7.72 8.93
N THR A 106 -15.21 9.04 8.81
CA THR A 106 -14.48 9.91 9.73
C THR A 106 -14.93 9.64 11.15
N ARG A 107 -16.24 9.68 11.43
CA ARG A 107 -16.78 9.46 12.77
C ARG A 107 -16.42 8.06 13.31
N GLN A 108 -16.51 7.02 12.48
CA GLN A 108 -16.20 5.65 12.86
C GLN A 108 -14.70 5.46 13.14
N ILE A 109 -13.81 6.00 12.30
CA ILE A 109 -12.36 5.92 12.48
C ILE A 109 -11.95 6.72 13.72
N THR A 110 -12.46 7.94 13.88
CA THR A 110 -12.15 8.81 15.02
C THR A 110 -12.62 8.21 16.34
N ARG A 111 -13.88 7.76 16.42
CA ARG A 111 -14.53 7.40 17.69
C ARG A 111 -14.63 5.91 17.95
N GLY A 112 -14.36 5.06 16.95
CA GLY A 112 -14.63 3.62 17.04
C GLY A 112 -16.12 3.31 17.16
N GLY A 113 -16.42 2.08 17.60
CA GLY A 113 -17.79 1.57 17.80
C GLY A 113 -18.00 0.20 17.17
N ASP A 114 -19.02 -0.55 17.61
CA ASP A 114 -19.37 -1.88 17.08
C ASP A 114 -18.21 -2.91 17.10
N GLY A 115 -17.27 -2.74 18.02
CA GLY A 115 -16.06 -3.56 18.13
C GLY A 115 -14.85 -3.05 17.34
N MET A 116 -14.99 -1.96 16.57
CA MET A 116 -13.87 -1.24 15.97
C MET A 116 -13.24 -0.29 16.99
N PRO A 117 -11.91 -0.31 17.20
CA PRO A 117 -11.23 0.62 18.10
C PRO A 117 -11.25 2.05 17.56
N ALA A 118 -11.09 3.02 18.47
CA ALA A 118 -10.97 4.44 18.13
C ALA A 118 -9.53 4.80 17.74
N PHE A 119 -9.37 5.57 16.66
CA PHE A 119 -8.07 6.03 16.16
C PHE A 119 -7.88 7.54 16.26
N GLY A 120 -8.87 8.31 16.74
CA GLY A 120 -8.80 9.77 16.83
C GLY A 120 -7.68 10.31 17.73
N ASN A 121 -7.18 9.51 18.67
CA ASN A 121 -6.03 9.87 19.51
C ASN A 121 -4.68 9.47 18.90
N LYS A 122 -4.68 8.82 17.72
CA LYS A 122 -3.50 8.28 17.04
C LYS A 122 -3.27 8.93 15.67
N LEU A 123 -4.33 9.45 15.05
CA LEU A 123 -4.31 10.00 13.70
C LEU A 123 -4.81 11.44 13.71
N THR A 124 -4.19 12.29 12.89
CA THR A 124 -4.70 13.64 12.62
C THR A 124 -5.95 13.58 11.71
N PRO A 125 -6.78 14.63 11.66
CA PRO A 125 -7.91 14.69 10.72
C PRO A 125 -7.49 14.44 9.26
N GLU A 126 -6.33 14.94 8.86
CA GLU A 126 -5.78 14.76 7.50
C GLU A 126 -5.44 13.30 7.25
N GLN A 127 -4.78 12.62 8.19
CA GLN A 127 -4.47 11.19 8.06
C GLN A 127 -5.72 10.31 7.99
N ILE A 128 -6.78 10.69 8.73
CA ILE A 128 -8.08 10.01 8.63
C ILE A 128 -8.70 10.24 7.25
N SER A 129 -8.67 11.48 6.75
CA SER A 129 -9.12 11.79 5.38
C SER A 129 -8.37 10.97 4.33
N ASP A 130 -7.05 10.84 4.46
CA ASP A 130 -6.21 10.07 3.54
C ASP A 130 -6.53 8.57 3.57
N LEU A 131 -6.80 8.01 4.75
CA LEU A 131 -7.29 6.63 4.87
C LEU A 131 -8.64 6.43 4.18
N ILE A 132 -9.54 7.41 4.27
CA ILE A 132 -10.84 7.35 3.59
C ILE A 132 -10.63 7.40 2.08
N ARG A 133 -9.82 8.34 1.58
CA ARG A 133 -9.45 8.42 0.15
C ARG A 133 -8.85 7.11 -0.34
N PHE A 134 -8.01 6.47 0.47
CA PHE A 134 -7.41 5.17 0.17
C PHE A 134 -8.48 4.10 0.02
N VAL A 135 -9.37 3.96 1.01
CA VAL A 135 -10.48 3.00 0.97
C VAL A 135 -11.38 3.22 -0.26
N ARG A 136 -11.71 4.48 -0.58
CA ARG A 136 -12.51 4.80 -1.77
C ARG A 136 -11.79 4.38 -3.06
N ARG A 137 -10.50 4.72 -3.18
CA ARG A 137 -9.72 4.49 -4.40
C ARG A 137 -9.42 3.01 -4.66
N GLU A 138 -9.05 2.28 -3.62
CA GLU A 138 -8.59 0.89 -3.76
C GLU A 138 -9.75 -0.11 -3.76
N PHE A 139 -10.79 0.10 -2.93
CA PHE A 139 -11.84 -0.91 -2.73
C PHE A 139 -13.17 -0.55 -3.39
N GLN A 140 -13.45 0.74 -3.64
CA GLN A 140 -14.78 1.20 -4.05
C GLN A 140 -14.83 1.85 -5.43
N ASN A 141 -13.66 2.13 -6.03
CA ASN A 141 -13.59 2.63 -7.39
C ASN A 141 -13.75 1.47 -8.39
N LYS A 142 -14.99 1.26 -8.87
CA LYS A 142 -15.33 0.20 -9.83
C LYS A 142 -14.52 0.26 -11.13
N THR A 143 -14.03 1.44 -11.52
CA THR A 143 -13.16 1.62 -12.69
C THR A 143 -11.80 0.92 -12.51
N ASN A 144 -11.24 0.90 -11.29
CA ASN A 144 -10.01 0.17 -10.98
C ASN A 144 -10.24 -1.35 -10.90
N ALA A 145 -11.41 -1.79 -10.43
CA ALA A 145 -11.77 -3.20 -10.35
C ALA A 145 -11.94 -3.86 -11.74
N ARG A 146 -12.46 -3.12 -12.73
CA ARG A 146 -12.60 -3.61 -14.12
C ARG A 146 -11.27 -3.68 -14.88
N LEU A 147 -10.31 -2.83 -14.52
CA LEU A 147 -8.98 -2.80 -15.16
C LEU A 147 -8.00 -3.82 -14.56
N SER A 148 -8.24 -4.29 -13.35
CA SER A 148 -7.40 -5.28 -12.66
C SER A 148 -7.82 -6.74 -12.88
N ASN A 149 -9.00 -7.00 -13.47
CA ASN A 149 -9.43 -8.35 -13.85
C ASN A 149 -10.15 -8.35 -15.22
N PRO A 150 -9.42 -8.43 -16.34
CA PRO A 150 -9.99 -8.45 -17.70
C PRO A 150 -10.72 -9.77 -18.07
N SER A 151 -10.90 -10.70 -17.13
CA SER A 151 -11.32 -12.09 -17.42
C SER A 151 -12.79 -12.40 -17.09
N GLN A 152 -13.62 -11.39 -16.80
CA GLN A 152 -15.04 -11.56 -16.44
C GLN A 152 -15.92 -10.69 -17.34
N SER A 153 -15.81 -10.89 -18.65
CA SER A 153 -16.79 -10.43 -19.63
C SER A 153 -17.21 -11.62 -20.48
N ASP A 154 -18.14 -12.41 -19.97
CA ASP A 154 -19.01 -13.31 -20.74
C ASP A 154 -20.44 -13.17 -20.18
#